data_AF-A0A2L0B000-F1
#
_entry.id   AF-A0A2L0B000-F1
#
_cell.length_a   1.000
_cell.length_b   1.000
_cell.length_c   1.000
_cell.angle_alpha   90.00
_cell.angle_beta   90.00
_cell.angle_gamma   90.00
#
_symmetry.space_group_name_H-M   'P 1'
#
loop_
_entity.id
_entity.type
_entity.pdbx_description
1 polymer ?
#
loop_
_entity_poly.entity_id
_entity_poly.type
_entity_poly.pdbx_seq_one_letter_code
_entity_poly.pdbx_strand_id
1 'polypeptide(L)'
;ISHYYLIVVPEDKITSNRNPDSFLTDKIIEDYKNAPDDPNIPYIAAKFPQRNIPYTFHLGTGEESDSFVNKKLEAGKKYRIFIRAVVDTPQHGLYTSSPFSESLALDMREAPPGDPPLRPNPNVPSDIDVKMSSQPTEASVFWIVGPVVAVVMASFILVGFFLLKKRRQPCKTPDQAAVTRPLIAADMNNTTAPSDPVEMRRLNFQTPGMLSHPPIPITELGNQIERLKANDNLKFSQEYESIEPGQQFTWEHSNREINKPKNRYANVIAYDHSRVILQPEDGALGSDYINSNY
;
A
#
# COMPACT_ATOMS: atom_id res chain seq x y z
N ILE A 1 0.15 30.91 0.43
CA ILE A 1 1.41 30.65 -0.30
C ILE A 1 2.28 31.87 -0.12
N SER A 2 3.50 31.72 0.38
CA SER A 2 4.44 32.82 0.53
C SER A 2 5.30 33.00 -0.73
N HIS A 3 5.85 31.88 -1.21
CA HIS A 3 6.70 31.85 -2.40
C HIS A 3 6.57 30.52 -3.15
N TYR A 4 7.09 30.51 -4.37
CA TYR A 4 7.21 29.35 -5.23
C TYR A 4 8.68 29.03 -5.48
N TYR A 5 9.02 27.76 -5.48
CA TYR A 5 10.31 27.25 -5.94
C TYR A 5 10.16 26.61 -7.31
N LEU A 6 11.06 26.95 -8.23
CA LEU A 6 11.25 26.22 -9.47
C LEU A 6 12.38 25.21 -9.26
N ILE A 7 12.03 23.92 -9.27
CA ILE A 7 12.97 22.83 -9.02
C ILE A 7 13.26 22.09 -10.32
N VAL A 8 14.53 21.83 -10.55
CA VAL A 8 15.05 21.10 -11.72
C VAL A 8 15.60 19.76 -11.25
N VAL A 9 15.15 18.69 -11.89
CA VAL A 9 15.55 17.32 -11.59
C VAL A 9 16.18 16.71 -12.84
N PRO A 10 17.48 16.39 -12.82
CA PRO A 10 18.11 15.59 -13.87
C PRO A 10 17.47 14.19 -13.94
N GLU A 11 17.19 13.72 -15.16
CA GLU A 11 16.60 12.42 -15.39
C GLU A 11 17.67 11.33 -15.35
N ASP A 12 17.59 10.47 -14.33
CA ASP A 12 18.44 9.30 -14.13
C ASP A 12 17.56 8.09 -13.78
N LYS A 13 18.09 6.88 -13.88
CA LYS A 13 17.38 5.62 -13.59
C LYS A 13 16.75 5.61 -12.18
N ILE A 14 17.33 6.36 -11.24
CA ILE A 14 16.90 6.47 -9.85
C ILE A 14 15.84 7.57 -9.66
N THR A 15 15.91 8.66 -10.43
CA THR A 15 15.01 9.82 -10.29
C THR A 15 13.76 9.72 -11.19
N SER A 16 13.82 8.96 -12.29
CA SER A 16 12.74 8.85 -13.28
C SER A 16 11.43 8.29 -12.71
N ASN A 17 11.50 7.40 -11.71
CA ASN A 17 10.35 6.77 -11.06
C ASN A 17 9.86 7.51 -9.79
N ARG A 18 10.46 8.65 -9.43
CA ARG A 18 10.11 9.40 -8.22
C ARG A 18 9.04 10.44 -8.50
N ASN A 19 8.16 10.69 -7.52
CA ASN A 19 7.16 11.74 -7.58
C ASN A 19 7.73 13.10 -7.10
N PRO A 20 7.18 14.25 -7.54
CA PRO A 20 7.65 15.59 -7.13
C PRO A 20 7.70 15.78 -5.61
N ASP A 21 6.73 15.23 -4.88
CA ASP A 21 6.64 15.35 -3.42
C ASP A 21 7.69 14.55 -2.66
N SER A 22 8.36 13.58 -3.31
CA SER A 22 9.44 12.81 -2.69
C SER A 22 10.75 13.63 -2.53
N PHE A 23 10.88 14.73 -3.27
CA PHE A 23 12.04 15.60 -3.23
C PHE A 23 11.86 16.66 -2.14
N LEU A 24 12.39 16.44 -0.93
CA LEU A 24 12.27 17.40 0.17
C LEU A 24 13.13 18.65 -0.07
N THR A 25 12.59 19.84 0.20
CA THR A 25 13.28 21.12 -0.04
C THR A 25 14.59 21.20 0.74
N ASP A 26 14.58 20.80 2.02
CA ASP A 26 15.77 20.85 2.88
C ASP A 26 16.89 19.94 2.35
N LYS A 27 16.53 18.74 1.88
CA LYS A 27 17.49 17.81 1.27
C LYS A 27 18.08 18.35 -0.02
N ILE A 28 17.26 18.96 -0.89
CA ILE A 28 17.75 19.59 -2.12
C ILE A 28 18.78 20.69 -1.80
N ILE A 29 18.51 21.51 -0.79
CA ILE A 29 19.42 22.59 -0.37
C ILE A 29 20.71 22.00 0.24
N GLU A 30 20.60 20.95 1.04
CA GLU A 30 21.73 20.25 1.65
C GLU A 30 22.62 19.57 0.60
N ASP A 31 22.03 18.79 -0.30
CA ASP A 31 22.72 18.11 -1.40
C ASP A 31 23.45 19.10 -2.30
N TYR A 32 22.80 20.24 -2.62
CA TYR A 32 23.41 21.32 -3.38
C TYR A 32 24.63 21.95 -2.67
N LYS A 33 24.56 22.13 -1.36
CA LYS A 33 25.69 22.65 -0.58
C LYS A 33 26.86 21.67 -0.51
N ASN A 34 26.57 20.38 -0.46
CA ASN A 34 27.57 19.32 -0.36
C ASN A 34 28.29 19.08 -1.71
N ALA A 35 27.57 19.16 -2.82
CA ALA A 35 28.10 18.88 -4.16
C ALA A 35 27.58 19.87 -5.21
N PRO A 36 27.99 21.16 -5.14
CA PRO A 36 27.45 22.21 -6.01
C PRO A 36 27.74 21.97 -7.50
N ASP A 37 28.84 21.28 -7.83
CA ASP A 37 29.25 21.02 -9.22
C ASP A 37 28.71 19.69 -9.77
N ASP A 38 27.98 18.90 -8.98
CA ASP A 38 27.39 17.66 -9.49
C ASP A 38 26.23 17.99 -10.45
N PRO A 39 26.26 17.48 -11.70
CA PRO A 39 25.20 17.72 -12.67
C PRO A 39 24.00 16.77 -12.52
N ASN A 40 24.07 15.76 -11.65
CA ASN A 40 23.00 14.78 -11.45
C ASN A 40 22.13 15.06 -10.22
N ILE A 41 22.50 16.06 -9.41
CA ILE A 41 21.69 16.45 -8.24
C ILE A 41 20.53 17.36 -8.63
N PRO A 42 19.34 17.16 -8.04
CA PRO A 42 18.26 18.13 -8.11
C PRO A 42 18.69 19.46 -7.49
N TYR A 43 18.22 20.58 -8.05
CA TYR A 43 18.51 21.91 -7.52
C TYR A 43 17.33 22.87 -7.70
N ILE A 44 17.31 23.93 -6.91
CA ILE A 44 16.35 25.03 -7.05
C ILE A 44 16.97 26.04 -8.02
N ALA A 45 16.30 26.28 -9.15
CA ALA A 45 16.76 27.22 -10.17
C ALA A 45 16.35 28.67 -9.88
N ALA A 46 15.20 28.86 -9.23
CA ALA A 46 14.69 30.18 -8.86
C ALA A 46 13.65 30.11 -7.73
N LYS A 47 13.54 31.22 -6.99
CA LYS A 47 12.48 31.47 -6.01
C LYS A 47 11.65 32.68 -6.45
N PHE A 48 10.33 32.52 -6.48
CA PHE A 48 9.39 33.56 -6.90
C PHE A 48 8.45 33.95 -5.76
N PRO A 49 8.27 35.24 -5.46
CA PRO A 49 7.21 35.70 -4.56
C PRO A 49 5.82 35.34 -5.11
N GLN A 50 4.84 35.12 -4.23
CA GLN A 50 3.48 34.72 -4.62
C GLN A 50 2.86 35.61 -5.73
N ARG A 51 3.10 36.93 -5.66
CA ARG A 51 2.49 37.91 -6.57
C ARG A 51 3.28 38.14 -7.86
N ASN A 52 4.54 37.68 -7.93
CA ASN A 52 5.50 38.04 -8.97
C ASN A 52 6.10 36.80 -9.64
N ILE A 53 5.28 35.81 -9.98
CA ILE A 53 5.74 34.69 -10.81
C ILE A 53 5.73 35.11 -12.29
N PRO A 54 6.87 35.04 -13.00
CA PRO A 54 6.94 35.45 -14.38
C PRO A 54 6.13 34.50 -15.29
N TYR A 55 5.72 35.01 -16.44
CA TYR A 55 5.00 34.21 -17.43
C TYR A 55 5.91 33.18 -18.11
N THR A 56 7.13 33.60 -18.43
CA THR A 56 8.19 32.76 -19.00
C THR A 56 9.41 32.82 -18.11
N PHE A 57 10.12 31.69 -18.01
CA PHE A 57 11.39 31.62 -17.31
C PHE A 57 12.39 30.86 -18.19
N HIS A 58 13.53 31.47 -18.47
CA HIS A 58 14.59 30.85 -19.25
C HIS A 58 15.43 29.97 -18.34
N LEU A 59 15.36 28.65 -18.53
CA LEU A 59 16.17 27.69 -17.77
C LEU A 59 17.58 27.61 -18.36
N GLY A 60 18.59 27.43 -17.51
CA GLY A 60 19.97 27.23 -17.98
C GLY A 60 20.81 28.49 -18.19
N THR A 61 20.40 29.66 -17.68
CA THR A 61 21.10 30.93 -17.94
C THR A 61 22.45 31.05 -17.22
N GLY A 62 22.65 30.33 -16.12
CA GLY A 62 23.83 30.45 -15.25
C GLY A 62 23.75 31.64 -14.28
N GLU A 63 22.62 32.34 -14.22
CA GLU A 63 22.43 33.51 -13.36
C GLU A 63 21.97 33.12 -11.96
N GLU A 64 22.33 33.94 -10.96
CA GLU A 64 21.90 33.78 -9.57
C GLU A 64 20.71 34.71 -9.25
N SER A 65 19.67 34.16 -8.63
CA SER A 65 18.46 34.87 -8.22
C SER A 65 17.99 34.40 -6.85
N ASP A 66 17.80 35.35 -5.92
CA ASP A 66 17.32 35.13 -4.54
C ASP A 66 18.03 33.97 -3.82
N SER A 67 19.38 33.93 -3.91
CA SER A 67 20.28 32.90 -3.35
C SER A 67 20.27 31.53 -4.04
N PHE A 68 19.67 31.42 -5.23
CA PHE A 68 19.63 30.20 -6.03
C PHE A 68 20.23 30.41 -7.41
N VAL A 69 20.98 29.43 -7.92
CA VAL A 69 21.66 29.52 -9.21
C VAL A 69 20.92 28.70 -10.26
N ASN A 70 20.55 29.35 -11.37
CA ASN A 70 20.00 28.69 -12.55
C ASN A 70 21.12 27.99 -13.34
N LYS A 71 21.59 26.82 -12.87
CA LYS A 71 22.70 26.08 -13.50
C LYS A 71 22.50 25.90 -15.01
N LYS A 72 23.59 26.04 -15.77
CA LYS A 72 23.61 25.74 -17.21
C LYS A 72 23.25 24.27 -17.45
N LEU A 73 22.41 24.03 -18.44
CA LEU A 73 22.02 22.67 -18.83
C LEU A 73 23.15 22.01 -19.62
N GLU A 74 23.33 20.71 -19.44
CA GLU A 74 24.32 19.91 -20.19
C GLU A 74 23.71 19.30 -21.46
N ALA A 75 24.50 19.26 -22.55
CA ALA A 75 24.10 18.61 -23.80
C ALA A 75 24.00 17.09 -23.63
N GLY A 76 22.94 16.48 -24.17
CA GLY A 76 22.68 15.03 -24.07
C GLY A 76 22.07 14.57 -22.73
N LYS A 77 21.75 15.50 -21.82
CA LYS A 77 20.99 15.21 -20.59
C LYS A 77 19.56 15.72 -20.68
N LYS A 78 18.66 14.94 -20.07
CA LYS A 78 17.25 15.28 -19.92
C LYS A 78 16.99 15.76 -18.50
N TYR A 79 16.12 16.74 -18.38
CA TYR A 79 15.71 17.36 -17.12
C TYR A 79 14.19 17.40 -17.05
N ARG A 80 13.64 17.27 -15.86
CA ARG A 80 12.22 17.52 -15.59
C ARG A 80 12.12 18.64 -14.57
N ILE A 81 11.12 19.49 -14.72
CA ILE A 81 10.88 20.58 -13.79
C ILE A 81 9.54 20.43 -13.09
N PHE A 82 9.45 20.96 -11.88
CA PHE A 82 8.19 21.15 -11.20
C PHE A 82 8.25 22.42 -10.35
N ILE A 83 7.08 22.98 -10.07
CA ILE A 83 6.93 24.16 -9.25
C ILE A 83 6.37 23.74 -7.90
N ARG A 84 7.01 24.19 -6.81
CA ARG A 84 6.53 23.95 -5.45
C ARG A 84 6.04 25.24 -4.83
N ALA A 85 4.81 25.25 -4.36
CA ALA A 85 4.23 26.35 -3.59
C ALA A 85 4.44 26.11 -2.10
N VAL A 86 5.08 27.03 -1.40
CA VAL A 86 5.33 26.94 0.04
C VAL A 86 4.40 27.90 0.79
N VAL A 87 3.90 27.49 1.94
CA VAL A 87 3.06 28.30 2.82
C VAL A 87 3.82 28.57 4.11
N ASP A 88 3.91 29.84 4.49
CA ASP A 88 4.46 30.23 5.79
C ASP A 88 3.42 29.91 6.87
N THR A 89 3.54 28.76 7.52
CA THR A 89 2.78 28.45 8.73
C THR A 89 3.74 28.23 9.91
N PRO A 90 3.36 28.64 11.14
CA PRO A 90 4.26 28.61 12.28
C PRO A 90 4.61 27.21 12.80
N GLN A 91 3.91 26.16 12.35
CA GLN A 91 4.07 24.81 12.92
C GLN A 91 4.73 23.80 11.98
N HIS A 92 4.57 23.88 10.67
CA HIS A 92 5.36 23.08 9.72
C HIS A 92 5.29 23.73 8.33
N GLY A 93 6.39 23.79 7.59
CA GLY A 93 6.46 24.37 6.24
C GLY A 93 5.63 23.58 5.23
N LEU A 94 4.32 23.80 5.20
CA LEU A 94 3.40 23.14 4.28
C LEU A 94 3.75 23.53 2.84
N TYR A 95 3.80 22.54 1.97
CA TYR A 95 4.03 22.74 0.56
C TYR A 95 3.10 21.89 -0.29
N THR A 96 2.86 22.34 -1.52
CA THR A 96 2.23 21.53 -2.56
C THR A 96 3.07 21.64 -3.84
N SER A 97 3.26 20.53 -4.54
CA SER A 97 4.06 20.49 -5.77
C SER A 97 3.17 20.31 -6.99
N SER A 98 3.53 20.93 -8.11
CA SER A 98 2.94 20.61 -9.40
C SER A 98 3.40 19.22 -9.87
N PRO A 99 2.67 18.59 -10.81
CA PRO A 99 3.22 17.48 -11.59
C PRO A 99 4.53 17.88 -12.29
N PHE A 100 5.31 16.87 -12.67
CA PHE A 100 6.48 17.08 -13.52
C PHE A 100 6.06 17.59 -14.91
N SER A 101 6.89 18.47 -15.47
CA SER A 101 6.85 18.81 -16.89
C SER A 101 7.19 17.61 -17.76
N GLU A 102 6.95 17.76 -19.06
CA GLU A 102 7.60 16.93 -20.06
C GLU A 102 9.14 17.04 -19.94
N SER A 103 9.85 16.02 -20.41
CA SER A 103 11.32 15.98 -20.36
C SER A 103 11.90 17.07 -21.27
N LEU A 104 12.77 17.90 -20.71
CA LEU A 104 13.47 19.01 -21.35
C LEU A 104 14.92 18.61 -21.61
N ALA A 105 15.45 18.90 -22.80
CA ALA A 105 16.85 18.71 -23.13
C ALA A 105 17.32 19.76 -24.14
N LEU A 106 18.62 20.06 -24.16
CA LEU A 106 19.19 21.06 -25.07
C LEU A 106 19.11 20.65 -26.55
N ASP A 107 18.98 19.36 -26.83
CA ASP A 107 18.84 18.79 -28.18
C ASP A 107 17.38 18.71 -28.65
N MET A 108 16.43 19.24 -27.87
CA MET A 108 15.04 19.31 -28.30
C MET A 108 14.86 20.30 -29.44
N ARG A 109 13.96 19.97 -30.36
CA ARG A 109 13.54 20.87 -31.43
C ARG A 109 13.01 22.16 -30.82
N GLU A 110 13.47 23.30 -31.33
CA GLU A 110 12.92 24.60 -30.96
C GLU A 110 11.40 24.61 -31.12
N ALA A 111 10.72 25.27 -30.19
CA ALA A 111 9.28 25.43 -30.28
C ALA A 111 8.92 26.07 -31.64
N PRO A 112 7.87 25.60 -32.33
CA PRO A 112 7.45 26.20 -33.59
C PRO A 112 7.28 27.71 -33.42
N PRO A 113 7.70 28.54 -34.39
CA PRO A 113 7.49 29.97 -34.32
C PRO A 113 5.98 30.24 -34.23
N GLY A 114 5.56 30.85 -33.13
CA GLY A 114 4.17 31.10 -32.78
C GLY A 114 4.08 31.95 -31.51
N ASP A 115 2.87 32.40 -31.18
CA ASP A 115 2.65 33.20 -29.98
C ASP A 115 2.92 32.36 -28.71
N PRO A 116 3.60 32.92 -27.70
CA PRO A 116 4.09 32.18 -26.55
C PRO A 116 2.96 31.86 -25.58
N PRO A 117 2.46 30.61 -25.47
CA PRO A 117 1.15 30.19 -24.95
C PRO A 117 0.11 31.29 -24.60
N LEU A 118 -0.95 31.04 -23.86
CA LEU A 118 -1.61 32.12 -23.10
C LEU A 118 -1.81 31.59 -21.70
N ARG A 119 -1.77 32.48 -20.68
CA ARG A 119 -2.09 32.07 -19.32
C ARG A 119 -3.50 31.46 -19.36
N PRO A 120 -3.68 30.18 -18.96
CA PRO A 120 -5.00 29.59 -18.90
C PRO A 120 -5.89 30.49 -18.05
N ASN A 121 -7.07 30.85 -18.58
CA ASN A 121 -8.01 31.68 -17.85
C ASN A 121 -8.51 30.86 -16.64
N PRO A 122 -8.26 31.27 -15.39
CA PRO A 122 -8.66 30.51 -14.21
C PRO A 122 -10.17 30.27 -14.13
N ASN A 123 -10.97 31.06 -14.85
CA ASN A 123 -12.43 31.01 -14.84
C ASN A 123 -13.03 30.12 -15.94
N VAL A 124 -12.21 29.52 -16.80
CA VAL A 124 -12.66 28.60 -17.85
C VAL A 124 -12.27 27.18 -17.46
N PRO A 125 -13.22 26.24 -17.31
CA PRO A 125 -12.90 24.84 -17.07
C PRO A 125 -12.13 24.30 -18.28
N SER A 126 -10.88 23.90 -18.09
CA SER A 126 -10.13 23.15 -19.09
C SER A 126 -10.42 21.66 -18.92
N ASP A 127 -10.71 20.94 -20.01
CA ASP A 127 -10.91 19.48 -20.07
C ASP A 127 -9.65 18.66 -19.72
N ILE A 128 -8.59 19.31 -19.24
CA ILE A 128 -7.43 18.62 -18.68
C ILE A 128 -7.82 18.23 -17.26
N ASP A 129 -8.27 16.98 -17.10
CA ASP A 129 -8.33 16.30 -15.82
C ASP A 129 -6.90 16.25 -15.24
N VAL A 130 -6.47 17.35 -14.62
CA VAL A 130 -5.34 17.36 -13.70
C VAL A 130 -5.83 16.54 -12.52
N LYS A 131 -5.60 15.23 -12.63
CA LYS A 131 -5.82 14.27 -11.56
C LYS A 131 -4.85 14.66 -10.44
N MET A 132 -5.26 15.64 -9.64
CA MET A 132 -4.70 15.87 -8.33
C MET A 132 -4.81 14.51 -7.65
N SER A 133 -3.67 13.85 -7.46
CA SER A 133 -3.55 12.94 -6.33
C SER A 133 -3.58 13.82 -5.09
N SER A 134 -4.75 14.41 -4.83
CA SER A 134 -5.10 14.94 -3.53
C SER A 134 -5.22 13.71 -2.66
N GLN A 135 -4.09 13.29 -2.11
CA GLN A 135 -4.12 12.48 -0.90
C GLN A 135 -4.94 13.31 0.10
N PRO A 136 -6.14 12.85 0.51
CA PRO A 136 -6.98 13.63 1.38
C PRO A 136 -6.36 13.56 2.78
N THR A 137 -5.42 14.46 3.05
CA THR A 137 -4.74 14.53 4.34
C THR A 137 -5.63 15.01 5.48
N GLU A 138 -6.89 15.36 5.21
CA GLU A 138 -7.83 15.80 6.27
C GLU A 138 -9.12 14.98 6.37
N ALA A 139 -9.35 14.00 5.47
CA ALA A 139 -10.41 13.00 5.64
C ALA A 139 -9.89 11.65 6.17
N SER A 140 -8.58 11.41 6.12
CA SER A 140 -7.99 10.15 6.59
C SER A 140 -8.05 10.01 8.11
N VAL A 141 -7.89 11.09 8.86
CA VAL A 141 -7.86 11.04 10.32
C VAL A 141 -9.22 10.62 10.89
N PHE A 142 -10.35 11.08 10.34
CA PHE A 142 -11.67 10.68 10.85
C PHE A 142 -12.01 9.21 10.57
N TRP A 143 -11.68 8.72 9.38
CA TRP A 143 -11.87 7.32 9.00
C TRP A 143 -10.87 6.36 9.67
N ILE A 144 -9.74 6.86 10.19
CA ILE A 144 -8.78 6.06 10.95
C ILE A 144 -9.08 6.12 12.45
N VAL A 145 -9.41 7.30 12.98
CA VAL A 145 -9.72 7.51 14.41
C VAL A 145 -11.08 6.92 14.78
N GLY A 146 -12.08 6.98 13.90
CA GLY A 146 -13.40 6.39 14.14
C GLY A 146 -13.33 4.89 14.48
N PRO A 147 -12.70 4.05 13.63
CA PRO A 147 -12.51 2.64 13.92
C PRO A 147 -11.65 2.38 15.16
N VAL A 148 -10.58 3.16 15.38
CA VAL A 148 -9.73 2.99 16.56
C VAL A 148 -10.52 3.29 17.84
N VAL A 149 -11.29 4.37 17.87
CA VAL A 149 -12.15 4.71 19.02
C VAL A 149 -13.26 3.66 19.20
N ALA A 150 -13.84 3.15 18.11
CA ALA A 150 -14.84 2.09 18.16
C ALA A 150 -14.26 0.77 18.72
N VAL A 151 -13.04 0.39 18.32
CA VAL A 151 -12.34 -0.81 18.83
C VAL A 151 -11.97 -0.63 20.30
N VAL A 152 -11.50 0.55 20.70
CA VAL A 152 -11.20 0.86 22.10
C VAL A 152 -12.48 0.79 22.94
N MET A 153 -13.58 1.42 22.50
CA MET A 153 -14.88 1.34 23.17
C MET A 153 -15.42 -0.09 23.24
N ALA A 154 -15.33 -0.87 22.16
CA ALA A 154 -15.72 -2.27 22.14
C ALA A 154 -14.88 -3.11 23.10
N SER A 155 -13.57 -2.85 23.19
CA SER A 155 -12.70 -3.56 24.13
C SER A 155 -13.05 -3.27 25.59
N PHE A 156 -13.39 -2.02 25.93
CA PHE A 156 -13.89 -1.66 27.26
C PHE A 156 -15.25 -2.31 27.57
N ILE A 157 -16.16 -2.38 26.61
CA ILE A 157 -17.45 -3.08 26.76
C ILE A 157 -17.24 -4.58 26.95
N LEU A 158 -16.32 -5.19 26.20
CA LEU A 158 -16.04 -6.63 26.26
C LEU A 158 -15.33 -7.01 27.57
N VAL A 159 -14.40 -6.18 28.04
CA VAL A 159 -13.79 -6.30 29.37
C VAL A 159 -14.86 -6.09 30.45
N GLY A 160 -15.74 -5.10 30.32
CA GLY A 160 -16.87 -4.89 31.23
C GLY A 160 -17.79 -6.10 31.29
N PHE A 161 -18.16 -6.66 30.14
CA PHE A 161 -18.98 -7.86 30.04
C PHE A 161 -18.26 -9.09 30.61
N PHE A 162 -16.95 -9.22 30.38
CA PHE A 162 -16.15 -10.29 30.95
C PHE A 162 -16.04 -10.18 32.48
N LEU A 163 -15.86 -8.97 33.02
CA LEU A 163 -15.85 -8.72 34.46
C LEU A 163 -17.23 -8.93 35.09
N LEU A 164 -18.31 -8.54 34.41
CA LEU A 164 -19.68 -8.83 34.85
C LEU A 164 -19.98 -10.33 34.80
N LYS A 165 -19.53 -11.04 33.76
CA LYS A 165 -19.64 -12.50 33.63
C LYS A 165 -18.78 -13.22 34.67
N LYS A 166 -17.60 -12.69 35.00
CA LYS A 166 -16.71 -13.20 36.06
C LYS A 166 -17.24 -12.93 37.47
N ARG A 167 -17.94 -11.80 37.70
CA ARG A 167 -18.64 -11.52 38.97
C ARG A 167 -19.95 -12.29 39.12
N ARG A 168 -20.59 -12.68 38.00
CA ARG A 168 -21.82 -13.50 37.98
C ARG A 168 -21.55 -15.02 37.96
N GLN A 169 -20.29 -15.44 37.93
CA GLN A 169 -19.92 -16.83 38.20
C GLN A 169 -19.59 -16.98 39.69
N PRO A 170 -20.54 -17.44 40.53
CA PRO A 170 -20.21 -17.88 41.88
C PRO A 170 -19.22 -19.05 41.80
N CYS A 171 -18.34 -19.08 42.80
CA CYS A 171 -17.25 -20.00 43.05
C CYS A 171 -17.39 -21.39 42.42
N LYS A 172 -16.30 -21.82 41.76
CA LYS A 172 -16.02 -23.21 41.40
C LYS A 172 -16.27 -24.14 42.60
N THR A 173 -17.08 -25.17 42.39
CA THR A 173 -16.88 -26.49 43.02
C THR A 173 -16.37 -27.46 41.94
N PRO A 174 -15.37 -28.30 42.25
CA PRO A 174 -14.74 -29.18 41.28
C PRO A 174 -15.55 -30.46 41.05
N ASP A 175 -15.27 -31.09 39.90
CA ASP A 175 -15.53 -32.48 39.54
C ASP A 175 -16.95 -33.04 39.76
N GLN A 176 -17.70 -33.13 38.66
CA GLN A 176 -18.33 -34.35 38.14
C GLN A 176 -19.28 -33.97 37.00
N ALA A 177 -19.62 -34.95 36.17
CA ALA A 177 -20.55 -34.87 35.04
C ALA A 177 -19.95 -34.46 33.69
N ALA A 178 -19.05 -35.31 33.19
CA ALA A 178 -19.29 -35.85 31.86
C ALA A 178 -20.72 -36.45 31.84
N VAL A 179 -21.42 -36.36 30.71
CA VAL A 179 -22.82 -36.81 30.48
C VAL A 179 -23.85 -35.69 30.63
N THR A 180 -24.00 -34.90 29.55
CA THR A 180 -25.26 -34.60 28.82
C THR A 180 -25.19 -33.23 28.16
N ARG A 181 -25.07 -33.19 26.83
CA ARG A 181 -25.64 -32.09 26.04
C ARG A 181 -26.43 -32.67 24.86
N PRO A 182 -27.61 -32.12 24.56
CA PRO A 182 -28.58 -32.73 23.66
C PRO A 182 -28.24 -32.43 22.20
N LEU A 183 -28.42 -33.44 21.35
CA LEU A 183 -28.49 -33.34 19.90
C LEU A 183 -29.84 -32.75 19.48
N ILE A 184 -29.85 -31.92 18.42
CA ILE A 184 -30.92 -31.60 17.43
C ILE A 184 -30.69 -30.14 16.96
N ALA A 185 -30.64 -29.79 15.67
CA ALA A 185 -31.03 -30.50 14.46
C ALA A 185 -29.93 -30.43 13.38
N ALA A 186 -29.46 -31.59 12.96
CA ALA A 186 -28.96 -31.77 11.60
C ALA A 186 -30.19 -31.96 10.71
N ASP A 187 -30.23 -31.28 9.57
CA ASP A 187 -31.24 -31.52 8.56
C ASP A 187 -31.23 -33.01 8.16
N MET A 188 -32.41 -33.61 8.27
CA MET A 188 -32.67 -35.04 8.11
C MET A 188 -32.60 -35.48 6.65
N ASN A 189 -31.41 -35.55 6.05
CA ASN A 189 -31.24 -36.37 4.84
C ASN A 189 -29.83 -36.93 4.55
N ASN A 190 -28.87 -36.86 5.48
CA ASN A 190 -27.59 -37.56 5.33
C ASN A 190 -27.29 -38.41 6.58
N THR A 191 -27.47 -39.73 6.46
CA THR A 191 -27.30 -40.71 7.55
C THR A 191 -25.85 -41.05 7.89
N THR A 192 -24.91 -40.14 7.65
CA THR A 192 -23.50 -40.33 8.01
C THR A 192 -23.03 -39.08 8.73
N ALA A 193 -22.86 -39.15 10.06
CA ALA A 193 -22.19 -38.08 10.79
C ALA A 193 -20.78 -37.90 10.18
N PRO A 194 -20.38 -36.67 9.79
CA PRO A 194 -19.08 -36.45 9.18
C PRO A 194 -17.99 -36.73 10.22
N SER A 195 -17.35 -37.89 10.11
CA SER A 195 -16.23 -38.32 10.97
C SER A 195 -14.91 -37.66 10.58
N ASP A 196 -14.88 -36.95 9.45
CA ASP A 196 -13.72 -36.23 8.98
C ASP A 196 -13.67 -34.81 9.58
N PRO A 197 -12.61 -34.47 10.34
CA PRO A 197 -12.40 -33.11 10.85
C PRO A 197 -12.39 -32.04 9.75
N VAL A 198 -12.06 -32.40 8.50
CA VAL A 198 -12.11 -31.50 7.34
C VAL A 198 -13.56 -31.20 6.93
N GLU A 199 -14.43 -32.21 6.89
CA GLU A 199 -15.87 -32.00 6.60
C GLU A 199 -16.56 -31.24 7.72
N MET A 200 -16.22 -31.53 8.98
CA MET A 200 -16.69 -30.78 10.15
C MET A 200 -16.27 -29.31 10.09
N ARG A 201 -15.04 -29.01 9.65
CA ARG A 201 -14.59 -27.62 9.46
C ARG A 201 -15.35 -26.96 8.31
N ARG A 202 -15.58 -27.65 7.19
CA ARG A 202 -16.35 -27.12 6.04
C ARG A 202 -17.80 -26.76 6.40
N LEU A 203 -18.44 -27.50 7.30
CA LEU A 203 -19.79 -27.18 7.77
C LEU A 203 -19.82 -25.94 8.69
N ASN A 204 -18.80 -25.77 9.52
CA ASN A 204 -18.72 -24.66 10.48
C ASN A 204 -18.14 -23.37 9.89
N PHE A 205 -17.39 -23.46 8.77
CA PHE A 205 -16.70 -22.35 8.12
C PHE A 205 -17.01 -22.33 6.62
N GLN A 206 -18.19 -21.84 6.26
CA GLN A 206 -18.55 -21.58 4.86
C GLN A 206 -17.88 -20.27 4.40
N THR A 207 -17.05 -20.34 3.36
CA THR A 207 -16.54 -19.14 2.68
C THR A 207 -17.55 -18.68 1.60
N PRO A 208 -17.56 -17.39 1.22
CA PRO A 208 -18.39 -16.92 0.11
C PRO A 208 -18.18 -17.71 -1.19
N GLY A 209 -16.96 -18.19 -1.45
CA GLY A 209 -16.66 -19.08 -2.58
C GLY A 209 -17.33 -20.45 -2.50
N MET A 210 -17.56 -21.00 -1.31
CA MET A 210 -18.30 -22.25 -1.14
C MET A 210 -19.81 -22.11 -1.45
N LEU A 211 -20.36 -20.89 -1.42
CA LEU A 211 -21.74 -20.63 -1.81
C LEU A 211 -21.89 -20.54 -3.34
N SER A 212 -20.89 -20.03 -4.05
CA SER A 212 -20.89 -19.92 -5.52
C SER A 212 -20.38 -21.18 -6.24
N HIS A 213 -19.61 -22.03 -5.55
CA HIS A 213 -19.09 -23.29 -6.08
C HIS A 213 -19.56 -24.48 -5.23
N PRO A 214 -20.75 -25.05 -5.53
CA PRO A 214 -21.30 -26.16 -4.76
C PRO A 214 -20.49 -27.46 -4.97
N PRO A 215 -20.57 -28.43 -4.05
CA PRO A 215 -19.98 -29.75 -4.23
C PRO A 215 -20.47 -30.42 -5.51
N ILE A 216 -19.55 -31.03 -6.26
CA ILE A 216 -19.83 -31.68 -7.55
C ILE A 216 -20.09 -33.18 -7.32
N PRO A 217 -21.26 -33.72 -7.70
CA PRO A 217 -21.51 -35.16 -7.68
C PRO A 217 -20.51 -35.91 -8.56
N ILE A 218 -20.04 -37.08 -8.12
CA ILE A 218 -19.05 -37.89 -8.86
C ILE A 218 -19.55 -38.22 -10.27
N THR A 219 -20.85 -38.46 -10.43
CA THR A 219 -21.51 -38.73 -11.72
C THR A 219 -21.41 -37.57 -12.72
N GLU A 220 -21.29 -36.34 -12.23
CA GLU A 220 -21.26 -35.12 -13.05
C GLU A 220 -19.85 -34.55 -13.24
N LEU A 221 -18.85 -35.09 -12.52
CA LEU A 221 -17.48 -34.60 -12.52
C LEU A 221 -16.87 -34.52 -13.93
N GLY A 222 -17.10 -35.54 -14.77
CA GLY A 222 -16.60 -35.56 -16.15
C GLY A 222 -17.15 -34.39 -16.98
N ASN A 223 -18.47 -34.22 -16.97
CA ASN A 223 -19.15 -33.13 -17.69
C ASN A 223 -18.71 -31.74 -17.18
N GLN A 224 -18.51 -31.61 -15.86
CA GLN A 224 -18.06 -30.36 -15.27
C GLN A 224 -16.63 -30.02 -15.70
N ILE A 225 -15.71 -30.99 -15.72
CA ILE A 225 -14.33 -30.77 -16.20
C ILE A 225 -14.32 -30.32 -17.67
N GLU A 226 -15.12 -30.95 -18.54
CA GLU A 226 -15.23 -30.54 -19.95
C GLU A 226 -15.74 -29.10 -20.08
N ARG A 227 -16.76 -28.74 -19.30
CA ARG A 227 -17.30 -27.38 -19.27
C ARG A 227 -16.28 -26.35 -18.78
N LEU A 228 -15.44 -26.71 -17.81
CA LEU A 228 -14.40 -25.83 -17.28
C LEU A 228 -13.22 -25.66 -18.25
N LYS A 229 -12.87 -26.72 -19.00
CA LYS A 229 -11.81 -26.70 -20.03
C LYS A 229 -12.22 -25.99 -21.32
N ALA A 230 -13.51 -25.92 -21.60
CA ALA A 230 -14.02 -25.24 -22.79
C ALA A 230 -13.51 -23.78 -22.88
N ASN A 231 -13.34 -23.29 -24.10
CA ASN A 231 -12.82 -21.95 -24.39
C ASN A 231 -11.45 -21.70 -23.73
N ASP A 232 -10.50 -22.62 -23.94
CA ASP A 232 -9.12 -22.52 -23.46
C ASP A 232 -9.02 -22.33 -21.94
N ASN A 233 -9.73 -23.17 -21.19
CA ASN A 233 -9.76 -23.14 -19.72
C ASN A 233 -10.27 -21.84 -19.11
N LEU A 234 -11.02 -21.00 -19.85
CA LEU A 234 -11.50 -19.70 -19.36
C LEU A 234 -12.21 -19.80 -18.00
N LYS A 235 -13.12 -20.77 -17.86
CA LYS A 235 -13.85 -20.97 -16.60
C LYS A 235 -12.99 -21.57 -15.51
N PHE A 236 -12.02 -22.42 -15.87
CA PHE A 236 -11.01 -22.93 -14.95
C PHE A 236 -10.20 -21.77 -14.35
N SER A 237 -9.74 -20.84 -15.17
CA SER A 237 -9.00 -19.65 -14.71
C SER A 237 -9.87 -18.76 -13.84
N GLN A 238 -11.12 -18.49 -14.24
CA GLN A 238 -12.05 -17.67 -13.44
C GLN A 238 -12.34 -18.28 -12.06
N GLU A 239 -12.54 -19.60 -11.99
CA GLU A 239 -12.79 -20.31 -10.74
C GLU A 239 -11.53 -20.44 -9.87
N TYR A 240 -10.34 -20.56 -10.46
CA TYR A 240 -9.09 -20.57 -9.73
C TYR A 240 -8.77 -19.21 -9.10
N GLU A 241 -8.92 -18.12 -9.85
CA GLU A 241 -8.66 -16.76 -9.38
C GLU A 241 -9.70 -16.28 -8.35
N SER A 242 -10.87 -16.93 -8.26
CA SER A 242 -11.88 -16.61 -7.24
C SER A 242 -11.62 -17.27 -5.88
N ILE A 243 -10.57 -18.10 -5.74
CA ILE A 243 -10.23 -18.77 -4.50
C ILE A 243 -9.65 -17.76 -3.51
N GLU A 244 -10.52 -17.28 -2.60
CA GLU A 244 -10.12 -16.40 -1.51
C GLU A 244 -10.45 -17.05 -0.14
N PRO A 245 -9.46 -17.19 0.77
CA PRO A 245 -9.70 -17.76 2.09
C PRO A 245 -10.50 -16.82 3.00
N GLY A 246 -10.63 -15.53 2.66
CA GLY A 246 -11.40 -14.53 3.41
C GLY A 246 -10.88 -14.20 4.81
N GLN A 247 -9.73 -14.78 5.21
CA GLN A 247 -9.10 -14.62 6.51
C GLN A 247 -7.73 -13.96 6.36
N GLN A 248 -7.36 -13.10 7.31
CA GLN A 248 -6.01 -12.55 7.41
C GLN A 248 -5.10 -13.52 8.17
N PHE A 249 -3.87 -13.67 7.67
CA PHE A 249 -2.86 -14.54 8.26
C PHE A 249 -1.63 -13.73 8.66
N THR A 250 -0.89 -14.24 9.64
CA THR A 250 0.43 -13.72 10.03
C THR A 250 1.51 -14.76 9.71
N TRP A 251 2.73 -14.30 9.50
CA TRP A 251 3.90 -15.13 9.16
C TRP A 251 5.17 -14.60 9.83
N GLU A 252 5.03 -14.13 11.07
CA GLU A 252 6.11 -13.45 11.80
C GLU A 252 7.32 -14.36 12.01
N HIS A 253 7.09 -15.65 12.32
CA HIS A 253 8.20 -16.59 12.54
C HIS A 253 9.00 -16.84 11.26
N SER A 254 8.32 -16.90 10.12
CA SER A 254 8.93 -17.06 8.81
C SER A 254 9.77 -15.83 8.40
N ASN A 255 9.39 -14.64 8.88
CA ASN A 255 10.04 -13.37 8.56
C ASN A 255 11.17 -12.95 9.52
N ARG A 256 11.40 -13.68 10.62
CA ARG A 256 12.54 -13.41 11.51
C ARG A 256 13.85 -13.54 10.74
N GLU A 257 14.80 -12.62 10.96
CA GLU A 257 16.09 -12.62 10.25
C GLU A 257 16.83 -13.97 10.35
N ILE A 258 16.77 -14.62 11.50
CA ILE A 258 17.39 -15.94 11.74
C ILE A 258 16.70 -17.09 10.99
N ASN A 259 15.45 -16.91 10.57
CA ASN A 259 14.63 -17.93 9.93
C ASN A 259 14.50 -17.73 8.41
N LYS A 260 14.72 -16.52 7.89
CA LYS A 260 14.76 -16.24 6.44
C LYS A 260 15.63 -17.23 5.64
N PRO A 261 16.87 -17.58 6.03
CA PRO A 261 17.69 -18.53 5.27
C PRO A 261 17.17 -19.97 5.33
N LYS A 262 16.24 -20.29 6.24
CA LYS A 262 15.59 -21.60 6.35
C LYS A 262 14.43 -21.77 5.36
N ASN A 263 14.06 -20.70 4.65
CA ASN A 263 13.06 -20.74 3.59
C ASN A 263 13.73 -20.95 2.23
N ARG A 264 13.34 -22.00 1.50
CA ARG A 264 13.86 -22.24 0.14
C ARG A 264 13.55 -21.08 -0.80
N TYR A 265 12.36 -20.50 -0.66
CA TYR A 265 11.90 -19.33 -1.40
C TYR A 265 11.36 -18.30 -0.42
N ALA A 266 11.75 -17.03 -0.57
CA ALA A 266 11.33 -15.97 0.37
C ALA A 266 9.82 -15.66 0.31
N ASN A 267 9.18 -15.94 -0.82
CA ASN A 267 7.75 -15.76 -1.04
C ASN A 267 6.90 -17.00 -0.71
N VAL A 268 7.53 -18.09 -0.27
CA VAL A 268 6.83 -19.31 0.18
C VAL A 268 7.14 -19.48 1.66
N ILE A 269 6.18 -19.12 2.53
CA ILE A 269 6.35 -19.04 3.97
C ILE A 269 5.30 -19.87 4.71
N ALA A 270 5.54 -20.12 6.00
CA ALA A 270 4.57 -20.78 6.86
C ALA A 270 3.74 -19.75 7.66
N TYR A 271 2.41 -19.95 7.69
CA TYR A 271 1.51 -19.15 8.53
C TYR A 271 1.61 -19.54 10.01
N ASP A 272 1.62 -18.55 10.91
CA ASP A 272 1.90 -18.78 12.33
C ASP A 272 0.87 -19.68 13.02
N HIS A 273 -0.41 -19.60 12.65
CA HIS A 273 -1.49 -20.33 13.29
C HIS A 273 -1.53 -21.83 12.94
N SER A 274 -0.86 -22.25 11.88
CA SER A 274 -0.84 -23.63 11.39
C SER A 274 0.57 -24.17 11.17
N ARG A 275 1.62 -23.42 11.54
CA ARG A 275 3.00 -23.87 11.39
C ARG A 275 3.29 -25.06 12.30
N VAL A 276 4.16 -25.95 11.84
CA VAL A 276 4.76 -26.96 12.71
C VAL A 276 5.77 -26.29 13.64
N ILE A 277 5.69 -26.59 14.93
CA ILE A 277 6.59 -26.05 15.96
C ILE A 277 7.55 -27.17 16.39
N LEU A 278 8.85 -26.98 16.14
CA LEU A 278 9.87 -27.91 16.59
C LEU A 278 10.15 -27.73 18.09
N GLN A 279 10.69 -28.76 18.73
CA GLN A 279 11.19 -28.65 20.10
C GLN A 279 12.36 -27.65 20.12
N PRO A 280 12.29 -26.57 20.92
CA PRO A 280 13.37 -25.59 20.99
C PRO A 280 14.66 -26.19 21.56
N GLU A 281 15.79 -25.84 20.96
CA GLU A 281 17.12 -26.17 21.48
C GLU A 281 17.65 -25.03 22.38
N ASP A 282 18.25 -25.40 23.51
CA ASP A 282 18.76 -24.45 24.50
C ASP A 282 19.85 -23.55 23.90
N GLY A 283 19.65 -22.23 24.02
CA GLY A 283 20.59 -21.22 23.52
C GLY A 283 20.54 -20.97 22.00
N ALA A 284 19.76 -21.74 21.23
CA ALA A 284 19.64 -21.59 19.79
C ALA A 284 18.33 -20.86 19.41
N LEU A 285 18.44 -19.55 19.13
CA LEU A 285 17.31 -18.73 18.69
C LEU A 285 16.74 -19.24 17.36
N GLY A 286 15.41 -19.35 17.27
CA GLY A 286 14.72 -19.81 16.06
C GLY A 286 14.85 -21.31 15.76
N SER A 287 15.36 -22.13 16.70
CA SER A 287 15.39 -23.59 16.59
C SER A 287 14.00 -24.23 16.49
N ASP A 288 12.96 -23.53 16.94
CA ASP A 288 11.56 -23.93 16.88
C ASP A 288 10.92 -23.82 15.48
N TYR A 289 11.66 -23.27 14.51
CA TYR A 289 11.14 -22.93 13.18
C TYR A 289 11.55 -23.91 12.09
N ILE A 290 10.53 -24.39 11.37
CA ILE A 290 10.62 -25.07 10.07
C ILE A 290 9.53 -24.50 9.15
N ASN A 291 9.83 -24.33 7.86
CA ASN A 291 8.84 -23.90 6.88
C ASN A 291 7.92 -25.08 6.53
N SER A 292 6.86 -25.26 7.33
CA SER A 292 5.89 -26.35 7.22
C SER A 292 4.58 -25.98 7.93
N ASN A 293 3.44 -26.43 7.40
CA ASN A 293 2.10 -26.28 7.97
C ASN A 293 1.40 -27.65 8.08
N TYR A 294 0.48 -27.81 9.04
CA TYR A 294 -0.33 -29.03 9.24
C TYR A 294 -1.35 -29.29 8.13
#